data_AF-X1A1Y9-F1
#
_entry.id   AF-X1A1Y9-F1
#
_cell.length_a   1.000
_cell.length_b   1.000
_cell.length_c   1.000
_cell.angle_alpha   90.00
_cell.angle_beta   90.00
_cell.angle_gamma   90.00
#
_symmetry.space_group_name_H-M   'P 1'
#
loop_
_entity.id
_entity.type
_entity.pdbx_description
1 polymer ?
#
loop_
_entity_poly.entity_id
_entity_poly.type
_entity_poly.pdbx_seq_one_letter_code
_entity_poly.pdbx_strand_id
1 'polypeptide(L)'
;MPKFIVVHSVPRDALEKMFEITPEQNKMIINLRKACNYDAYWIKTWAVLDHEKLYCEWNAKDAESIRKIWDANVKGIGIDSIAEMQVVEGEDYREK
;
A
#
# COMPACT_ATOMS: atom_id res chain seq x y z
N MET A 1 -6.98 -15.28 2.06
CA MET A 1 -6.30 -14.47 3.08
C MET A 1 -7.20 -13.30 3.47
N PRO A 2 -7.28 -12.95 4.76
CA PRO A 2 -7.89 -11.70 5.20
C PRO A 2 -7.37 -10.49 4.43
N LYS A 3 -8.22 -9.47 4.31
CA LYS A 3 -7.90 -8.20 3.66
C LYS A 3 -7.51 -7.19 4.72
N PHE A 4 -6.50 -6.40 4.43
CA PHE A 4 -6.02 -5.34 5.32
C PHE A 4 -5.88 -4.04 4.56
N ILE A 5 -6.15 -2.93 5.26
CA ILE A 5 -5.77 -1.59 4.84
C ILE A 5 -4.65 -1.09 5.73
N VAL A 6 -3.58 -0.61 5.09
CA VAL A 6 -2.47 0.06 5.75
C VAL A 6 -2.52 1.52 5.39
N VAL A 7 -2.41 2.37 6.41
CA VAL A 7 -2.46 3.82 6.25
C VAL A 7 -1.09 4.41 6.56
N HIS A 8 -0.65 5.35 5.73
CA HIS A 8 0.61 6.06 5.90
C HIS A 8 0.37 7.55 5.75
N SER A 9 0.94 8.36 6.64
CA SER A 9 1.04 9.81 6.44
C SER A 9 2.24 10.11 5.54
N VAL A 10 2.01 10.85 4.45
CA VAL A 10 3.03 11.25 3.47
C VAL A 10 2.77 12.70 3.05
N PRO A 11 3.73 13.62 3.23
CA PRO A 11 3.57 15.02 2.84
C PRO A 11 3.14 15.18 1.38
N ARG A 12 2.32 16.20 1.11
CA ARG A 12 1.77 16.46 -0.24
C ARG A 12 2.85 16.53 -1.31
N ASP A 13 3.95 17.23 -1.05
CA ASP A 13 5.04 17.39 -2.03
C ASP A 13 5.73 16.05 -2.36
N ALA A 14 5.80 15.13 -1.38
CA ALA A 14 6.32 13.79 -1.59
C ALA A 14 5.33 12.92 -2.37
N LEU A 15 4.02 13.06 -2.13
CA LEU A 15 2.98 12.40 -2.94
C LEU A 15 3.04 12.86 -4.40
N GLU A 16 3.11 14.16 -4.63
CA GLU A 16 3.17 14.74 -5.99
C GLU A 16 4.40 14.22 -6.75
N LYS A 17 5.58 14.19 -6.11
CA LYS A 17 6.81 13.58 -6.70
C LYS A 17 6.65 12.11 -7.05
N MET A 18 5.85 11.35 -6.29
CA MET A 18 5.61 9.94 -6.61
C MET A 18 4.78 9.74 -7.89
N PHE A 19 3.97 10.72 -8.29
CA PHE A 19 3.18 10.67 -9.52
C PHE A 19 3.98 11.06 -10.77
N GLU A 20 5.11 11.75 -10.60
CA GLU A 20 6.00 12.17 -11.70
C GLU A 20 6.84 11.01 -12.28
N ILE A 21 6.94 9.89 -11.55
CA ILE A 21 7.72 8.72 -11.96
C ILE A 21 6.81 7.52 -12.23
N THR A 22 7.17 6.70 -13.21
CA THR A 22 6.39 5.49 -13.49
C THR A 22 6.57 4.44 -12.38
N PRO A 23 5.60 3.52 -12.19
CA PRO A 23 5.75 2.43 -11.23
C PRO A 23 7.02 1.58 -11.43
N GLU A 24 7.50 1.45 -12.66
CA GLU A 24 8.71 0.71 -13.05
C GLU A 24 10.01 1.44 -12.67
N GLN A 25 9.93 2.75 -12.42
CA GLN A 25 11.05 3.58 -11.98
C GLN A 25 11.03 3.81 -10.45
N ASN A 26 9.88 3.64 -9.81
CA ASN A 26 9.73 3.85 -8.38
C ASN A 26 10.30 2.68 -7.57
N LYS A 27 11.47 2.90 -6.94
CA LYS A 27 12.18 1.89 -6.13
C LYS A 27 11.32 1.30 -5.00
N MET A 28 10.47 2.09 -4.36
CA MET A 28 9.57 1.61 -3.30
C MET A 28 8.58 0.58 -3.87
N ILE A 29 7.95 0.90 -5.01
CA ILE A 29 7.01 0.01 -5.69
C ILE A 29 7.70 -1.28 -6.13
N ILE A 30 8.89 -1.16 -6.73
CA ILE A 30 9.69 -2.33 -7.17
C ILE A 30 10.03 -3.23 -5.98
N ASN A 31 10.47 -2.65 -4.86
CA ASN A 31 10.83 -3.41 -3.65
C ASN A 31 9.61 -4.10 -3.06
N LEU A 32 8.48 -3.41 -2.92
CA LEU A 32 7.24 -3.98 -2.41
C LEU A 32 6.75 -5.15 -3.28
N ARG A 33 6.76 -5.00 -4.61
CA ARG A 33 6.40 -6.10 -5.55
C ARG A 33 7.26 -7.33 -5.35
N LYS A 34 8.58 -7.15 -5.17
CA LYS A 34 9.52 -8.27 -4.96
C LYS A 34 9.41 -8.91 -3.58
N ALA A 35 9.01 -8.14 -2.57
CA ALA A 35 8.92 -8.62 -1.19
C ALA A 35 7.60 -9.34 -0.89
N CYS A 36 6.56 -9.13 -1.70
CA CYS A 36 5.29 -9.84 -1.59
C CYS A 36 5.49 -11.35 -1.62
N ASN A 37 4.77 -12.06 -0.75
CA ASN A 37 4.87 -13.51 -0.61
C ASN A 37 3.52 -14.08 -0.17
N TYR A 38 3.50 -15.37 0.21
CA TYR A 38 2.28 -16.07 0.61
C TYR A 38 1.65 -15.54 1.91
N ASP A 39 2.46 -14.97 2.83
CA ASP A 39 1.98 -14.49 4.12
C ASP A 39 1.43 -13.06 4.04
N ALA A 40 1.94 -12.25 3.11
CA ALA A 40 1.46 -10.89 2.87
C ALA A 40 1.74 -10.47 1.42
N TYR A 41 0.68 -10.04 0.75
CA TYR A 41 0.66 -9.67 -0.66
C TYR A 41 0.00 -8.31 -0.84
N TRP A 42 0.75 -7.35 -1.38
CA TRP A 42 0.28 -6.01 -1.69
C TRP A 42 -0.55 -6.00 -2.97
N ILE A 43 -1.76 -5.45 -2.90
CA ILE A 43 -2.73 -5.46 -4.01
C ILE A 43 -2.65 -4.15 -4.79
N LYS A 44 -2.85 -3.03 -4.10
CA LYS A 44 -2.84 -1.68 -4.69
C LYS A 44 -2.66 -0.63 -3.62
N THR A 45 -2.29 0.57 -4.04
CA THR A 45 -2.21 1.75 -3.19
C THR A 45 -3.00 2.88 -3.82
N TRP A 46 -3.76 3.59 -2.99
CA TRP A 46 -4.39 4.85 -3.33
C TRP A 46 -3.71 5.98 -2.58
N ALA A 47 -3.39 7.03 -3.29
CA ALA A 47 -2.92 8.26 -2.70
C ALA A 47 -4.06 9.28 -2.65
N VAL A 48 -4.25 9.91 -1.50
CA VAL A 48 -5.25 10.95 -1.30
C VAL A 48 -4.52 12.22 -0.88
N LEU A 49 -4.25 13.09 -1.86
CA LEU A 49 -3.44 14.30 -1.69
C LEU A 49 -3.97 15.22 -0.59
N ASP A 50 -5.28 15.42 -0.53
CA ASP A 50 -5.89 16.34 0.44
C ASP A 50 -5.85 15.81 1.87
N HIS A 51 -5.62 14.49 2.03
CA HIS A 51 -5.44 13.89 3.34
C HIS A 51 -3.95 13.68 3.67
N GLU A 52 -3.04 13.98 2.74
CA GLU A 52 -1.60 13.66 2.86
C GLU A 52 -1.39 12.19 3.25
N LYS A 53 -2.16 11.28 2.61
CA LYS A 53 -2.19 9.86 2.97
C LYS A 53 -2.01 8.91 1.79
N LEU A 54 -1.35 7.79 2.08
CA LEU A 54 -1.44 6.56 1.29
C LEU A 54 -2.32 5.53 2.01
N TYR A 55 -3.16 4.86 1.24
CA TYR A 55 -3.95 3.71 1.66
C TYR A 55 -3.49 2.52 0.84
N CYS A 56 -2.97 1.48 1.46
CA CYS A 56 -2.48 0.29 0.77
C CYS A 56 -3.39 -0.89 1.10
N GLU A 57 -3.99 -1.52 0.08
CA GLU A 57 -4.70 -2.79 0.23
C GLU A 57 -3.70 -3.95 0.21
N TRP A 58 -3.86 -4.85 1.18
CA TRP A 58 -3.08 -6.07 1.31
C TRP A 58 -3.99 -7.28 1.52
N ASN A 59 -3.59 -8.42 0.97
CA ASN A 59 -4.06 -9.72 1.41
C ASN A 59 -2.96 -10.31 2.31
N ALA A 60 -3.24 -10.62 3.56
CA ALA A 60 -2.24 -11.17 4.47
C ALA A 60 -2.85 -12.15 5.46
N LYS A 61 -2.02 -12.99 6.07
CA LYS A 61 -2.45 -13.88 7.17
C LYS A 61 -2.70 -13.10 8.46
N ASP A 62 -1.91 -12.06 8.72
CA ASP A 62 -1.96 -11.20 9.90
C ASP A 62 -1.30 -9.83 9.62
N ALA A 63 -1.54 -8.86 10.51
CA ALA A 63 -0.98 -7.51 10.39
C ALA A 63 0.56 -7.47 10.57
N GLU A 64 1.13 -8.40 11.34
CA GLU A 64 2.57 -8.47 11.60
C GLU A 64 3.36 -8.82 10.33
N SER A 65 2.81 -9.69 9.49
CA SER A 65 3.39 -10.09 8.21
C SER A 65 3.54 -8.90 7.26
N ILE A 66 2.54 -8.00 7.23
CA ILE A 66 2.60 -6.77 6.45
C ILE A 66 3.68 -5.83 7.02
N ARG A 67 3.70 -5.64 8.33
CA ARG A 67 4.68 -4.77 9.01
C ARG A 67 6.12 -5.23 8.74
N LYS A 68 6.39 -6.54 8.82
CA LYS A 68 7.70 -7.12 8.49
C LYS A 68 8.15 -6.82 7.06
N ILE A 69 7.26 -6.99 6.08
CA ILE A 69 7.58 -6.65 4.68
C ILE A 69 7.85 -5.15 4.55
N TRP A 70 7.00 -4.31 5.15
CA TRP A 70 7.12 -2.86 5.04
C TRP A 70 8.44 -2.36 5.63
N ASP A 71 8.72 -2.69 6.89
CA ASP A 71 9.89 -2.21 7.63
C ASP A 71 11.21 -2.65 6.99
N ALA A 72 11.22 -3.82 6.32
CA ALA A 72 12.40 -4.32 5.62
C ALA A 72 12.65 -3.66 4.26
N ASN A 73 11.61 -3.15 3.59
CA ASN A 73 11.68 -2.79 2.16
C ASN A 73 11.37 -1.32 1.84
N VAL A 74 10.70 -0.61 2.76
CA VAL A 74 10.30 0.79 2.60
C VAL A 74 11.03 1.63 3.65
N LYS A 75 11.68 2.70 3.20
CA LYS A 75 12.39 3.65 4.06
C LYS A 75 11.76 5.03 3.96
N GLY A 76 11.63 5.72 5.09
CA GLY A 76 11.14 7.10 5.14
C GLY A 76 9.62 7.26 5.12
N ILE A 77 8.86 6.17 5.02
CA ILE A 77 7.39 6.17 5.15
C ILE A 77 7.01 5.21 6.27
N GLY A 78 6.43 5.74 7.35
CA GLY A 78 5.96 4.95 8.48
C GLY A 78 4.59 4.33 8.24
N ILE A 79 4.20 3.39 9.09
CA ILE A 79 2.82 2.86 9.15
C ILE A 79 2.09 3.57 10.30
N ASP A 80 1.03 4.30 9.96
CA ASP A 80 0.14 4.93 10.95
C ASP A 80 -0.75 3.87 11.60
N SER A 81 -1.36 3.02 10.77
CA SER A 81 -2.30 1.99 11.21
C SER A 81 -2.39 0.83 10.23
N ILE A 82 -2.71 -0.36 10.76
CA ILE A 82 -3.08 -1.55 9.99
C ILE A 82 -4.43 -2.02 10.53
N ALA A 83 -5.43 -2.18 9.66
CA ALA A 83 -6.75 -2.65 10.05
C ALA A 83 -7.22 -3.76 9.11
N GLU A 84 -7.82 -4.81 9.66
CA GLU A 84 -8.51 -5.83 8.87
C GLU A 84 -9.79 -5.23 8.27
N MET A 85 -10.09 -5.56 7.02
CA MET A 85 -11.24 -5.10 6.27
C MET A 85 -12.21 -6.23 6.00
N GLN A 86 -13.49 -5.88 5.99
CA GLN A 86 -14.55 -6.71 5.40
C GLN A 86 -15.00 -6.07 4.08
N VAL A 87 -15.15 -6.90 3.04
CA VAL A 87 -15.73 -6.44 1.77
C VAL A 87 -17.24 -6.41 1.95
N VAL A 88 -17.86 -5.25 1.76
CA VAL A 88 -19.32 -5.10 1.83
C VAL A 88 -19.92 -5.37 0.45
N GLU A 89 -19.54 -4.55 -0.54
CA GLU A 89 -19.83 -4.74 -1.97
C GLU A 89 -19.04 -3.70 -2.79
N GLY A 90 -18.99 -3.88 -4.11
CA GLY A 90 -18.45 -2.87 -5.03
C GLY A 90 -18.38 -3.42 -6.44
N GLU A 91 -18.91 -2.67 -7.41
CA GLU A 91 -18.61 -2.94 -8.81
C GLU A 91 -17.18 -2.48 -9.10
N ASP A 92 -16.31 -3.41 -9.50
CA ASP A 92 -15.10 -3.04 -10.24
C ASP A 92 -15.59 -2.50 -11.59
N TYR A 93 -15.79 -1.19 -11.71
CA TYR A 93 -16.10 -0.57 -13.00
C TYR A 93 -14.89 -0.80 -13.91
N ARG A 94 -15.03 -1.78 -14.81
CA ARG A 94 -14.08 -2.09 -15.86
C ARG A 94 -14.66 -1.51 -17.14
N GLU A 95 -14.20 -0.33 -17.55
CA GLU A 95 -14.27 -0.02 -18.97
C GLU A 95 -13.46 -1.08 -19.72
N LYS A 96 -14.12 -1.75 -20.66
CA LYS A 96 -13.46 -2.64 -21.61
C LYS A 96 -12.63 -1.82 -22.59
#